data_AF-A0A3N5RY03-F1
#
_entry.id   AF-A0A3N5RY03-F1
#
_cell.length_a   1.000
_cell.length_b   1.000
_cell.length_c   1.000
_cell.angle_alpha   90.00
_cell.angle_beta   90.00
_cell.angle_gamma   90.00
#
_symmetry.space_group_name_H-M   'P 1'
#
loop_
_entity.id
_entity.type
_entity.pdbx_description
1 polymer ?
#
loop_
_entity_poly.entity_id
_entity_poly.type
_entity_poly.pdbx_seq_one_letter_code
_entity_poly.pdbx_strand_id
1 'polypeptide(L)'
;YPQFKVVSGADYYASMQAMGGAAFSGIYILFAVLAFPSLIAMVNTLTIGVLERTREIGMIRAVGGTRKQIRSIVVVEALLLAAIGAAFGILGGLYLGYVFVSGIKIIFPMGYFFPLSGILAAAVIGLLFGALAAIIPARQAARLEIVQALRYE
;
A
#
# COMPACT_ATOMS: atom_id res chain seq x y z
N TYR A 1 -23.35 20.99 -47.47
CA TYR A 1 -22.92 19.67 -46.97
C TYR A 1 -21.40 19.61 -46.85
N PRO A 2 -20.78 19.92 -45.70
CA PRO A 2 -19.42 19.48 -45.42
C PRO A 2 -19.49 18.46 -44.25
N GLN A 3 -19.64 17.17 -44.57
CA GLN A 3 -19.63 16.09 -43.57
C GLN A 3 -18.23 15.54 -43.27
N PHE A 4 -17.18 16.10 -43.89
CA PHE A 4 -15.80 15.70 -43.62
C PHE A 4 -15.10 16.79 -42.81
N LYS A 5 -15.11 16.61 -41.49
CA LYS A 5 -14.21 17.35 -40.59
C LYS A 5 -12.84 16.69 -40.74
N VAL A 6 -11.87 17.40 -41.32
CA VAL A 6 -10.47 16.96 -41.32
C VAL A 6 -9.99 17.07 -39.87
N VAL A 7 -10.16 16.00 -39.11
CA VAL A 7 -9.62 15.90 -37.76
C VAL A 7 -8.11 15.72 -37.95
N SER A 8 -7.34 16.72 -37.53
CA SER A 8 -5.88 16.60 -37.43
C SER A 8 -5.56 15.34 -36.62
N GLY A 9 -4.56 14.55 -37.02
CA GLY A 9 -4.15 13.37 -36.25
C GLY A 9 -3.94 13.70 -34.76
N ALA A 10 -3.44 14.90 -34.45
CA ALA A 10 -3.28 15.40 -33.09
C ALA A 10 -4.60 15.50 -32.30
N ASP A 11 -5.69 15.94 -32.93
CA ASP A 11 -7.00 16.08 -32.30
C ASP A 11 -7.66 14.71 -32.05
N TYR A 12 -7.38 13.73 -32.92
CA TYR A 12 -7.83 12.34 -32.75
C TYR A 12 -7.12 11.66 -31.57
N TYR A 13 -5.79 11.78 -31.48
CA TYR A 13 -5.03 11.26 -30.34
C TYR A 13 -5.42 11.95 -29.03
N ALA A 14 -5.60 13.27 -29.02
CA ALA A 14 -6.03 14.01 -27.83
C ALA A 14 -7.40 13.56 -27.31
N SER A 15 -8.36 13.34 -28.22
CA SER A 15 -9.71 12.85 -27.88
C SER A 15 -9.66 11.42 -27.31
N MET A 16 -8.83 10.55 -27.90
CA MET A 16 -8.66 9.17 -27.44
C MET A 16 -7.93 9.09 -26.08
N GLN A 17 -6.96 9.98 -25.86
CA GLN A 17 -6.24 10.11 -24.58
C GLN A 17 -7.14 10.68 -23.48
N ALA A 18 -8.03 11.63 -23.80
CA ALA A 18 -8.98 12.20 -22.84
C ALA A 18 -10.01 11.15 -22.36
N MET A 19 -10.56 10.35 -23.27
CA MET A 19 -11.46 9.24 -22.89
C MET A 19 -10.75 8.17 -22.06
N GLY A 20 -9.54 7.78 -22.45
CA GLY A 20 -8.72 6.83 -21.68
C GLY A 20 -8.35 7.37 -20.29
N GLY A 21 -7.88 8.62 -20.22
CA GLY A 21 -7.50 9.28 -18.97
C GLY A 21 -8.65 9.42 -17.98
N ALA A 22 -9.87 9.69 -18.45
CA ALA A 22 -11.06 9.74 -17.61
C ALA A 22 -11.43 8.37 -17.04
N ALA A 23 -11.27 7.28 -17.80
CA ALA A 23 -11.50 5.93 -17.29
C ALA A 23 -10.44 5.54 -16.23
N PHE A 24 -9.17 5.84 -16.48
CA PHE A 24 -8.09 5.55 -15.54
C PHE A 24 -8.17 6.39 -14.26
N SER A 25 -8.59 7.66 -14.35
CA SER A 25 -8.73 8.52 -13.17
C SER A 25 -9.78 8.00 -12.19
N GLY A 26 -10.91 7.48 -12.69
CA GLY A 26 -11.94 6.84 -11.86
C GLY A 26 -11.40 5.62 -11.09
N ILE A 27 -10.59 4.79 -11.75
CA ILE A 27 -9.93 3.63 -11.13
C ILE A 27 -8.93 4.07 -10.05
N TYR A 28 -8.13 5.11 -10.31
CA TYR A 28 -7.19 5.63 -9.32
C TYR A 28 -7.89 6.20 -8.09
N ILE A 29 -9.02 6.89 -8.26
CA ILE A 29 -9.84 7.37 -7.14
C ILE A 29 -10.38 6.19 -6.34
N LEU A 30 -10.89 5.15 -7.01
CA LEU A 30 -11.35 3.94 -6.34
C LEU A 30 -10.24 3.28 -5.51
N PHE A 31 -9.04 3.14 -6.07
CA PHE A 31 -7.88 2.62 -5.33
C PHE A 31 -7.50 3.49 -4.15
N ALA A 32 -7.54 4.82 -4.28
CA ALA A 32 -7.28 5.72 -3.17
C ALA A 32 -8.32 5.54 -2.04
N VAL A 33 -9.60 5.36 -2.38
CA VAL A 33 -10.66 5.09 -1.40
C VAL A 33 -10.46 3.73 -0.73
N LEU A 34 -10.11 2.68 -1.49
CA LEU A 34 -9.85 1.34 -0.95
C LEU A 34 -8.60 1.27 -0.09
N ALA A 35 -7.65 2.19 -0.25
CA ALA A 35 -6.45 2.24 0.57
C ALA A 35 -6.75 2.57 2.04
N PHE A 36 -7.82 3.32 2.33
CA PHE A 36 -8.20 3.70 3.69
C PHE A 36 -8.57 2.50 4.59
N PRO A 37 -9.52 1.62 4.22
CA PRO A 37 -9.84 0.46 5.05
C PRO A 37 -8.65 -0.50 5.19
N SER A 38 -7.80 -0.64 4.16
CA SER A 38 -6.56 -1.42 4.28
C SER A 38 -5.60 -0.84 5.31
N LEU A 39 -5.45 0.48 5.37
CA LEU A 39 -4.62 1.15 6.38
C LEU A 39 -5.17 0.89 7.80
N ILE A 40 -6.48 1.01 7.99
CA ILE A 40 -7.14 0.74 9.27
C ILE A 40 -6.94 -0.72 9.69
N ALA A 41 -7.12 -1.66 8.75
CA ALA A 41 -6.89 -3.08 9.01
C ALA A 41 -5.46 -3.34 9.47
N MET A 42 -4.46 -2.74 8.80
CA MET A 42 -3.06 -2.87 9.19
C MET A 42 -2.75 -2.28 10.57
N VAL A 43 -3.32 -1.11 10.89
CA VAL A 43 -3.21 -0.50 12.23
C VAL A 43 -3.76 -1.45 13.29
N ASN A 44 -4.93 -2.04 13.04
CA ASN A 44 -5.57 -2.97 13.98
C ASN A 44 -4.72 -4.23 14.18
N THR A 45 -4.21 -4.83 13.12
CA THR A 45 -3.34 -6.01 13.21
C THR A 45 -2.09 -5.74 14.05
N LEU A 46 -1.39 -4.63 13.78
CA LEU A 46 -0.20 -4.25 14.55
C LEU A 46 -0.53 -3.93 16.00
N THR A 47 -1.69 -3.32 16.25
CA THR A 47 -2.15 -3.02 17.61
C THR A 47 -2.40 -4.29 18.41
N ILE A 48 -3.09 -5.27 17.82
CA ILE A 48 -3.33 -6.58 18.44
C ILE A 48 -1.99 -7.28 18.74
N GLY A 49 -1.08 -7.32 17.76
CA GLY A 49 0.25 -7.93 17.97
C GLY A 49 1.06 -7.27 19.09
N VAL A 50 0.99 -5.94 19.23
CA VAL A 50 1.60 -5.22 20.36
C VAL A 50 0.97 -5.62 21.69
N LEU A 51 -0.35 -5.75 21.75
CA LEU A 51 -1.07 -6.12 22.97
C LEU A 51 -0.74 -7.55 23.41
N GLU A 52 -0.69 -8.50 22.48
CA GLU A 52 -0.30 -9.90 22.74
C GLU A 52 1.13 -9.99 23.29
N ARG A 53 2.04 -9.13 22.81
CA ARG A 53 3.46 -9.11 23.20
C ARG A 53 3.78 -8.16 24.35
N THR A 54 2.78 -7.72 25.12
CA THR A 54 2.98 -6.77 26.24
C THR A 54 4.00 -7.27 27.27
N ARG A 55 3.99 -8.57 27.60
CA ARG A 55 4.97 -9.16 28.54
C ARG A 55 6.40 -9.08 28.02
N GLU A 56 6.63 -9.35 26.74
CA GLU A 56 7.95 -9.24 26.10
C GLU A 56 8.46 -7.80 26.12
N ILE A 57 7.60 -6.83 25.78
CA ILE A 57 7.92 -5.40 25.81
C ILE A 57 8.27 -4.97 27.25
N GLY A 58 7.52 -5.47 28.23
CA GLY A 58 7.79 -5.25 29.65
C GLY A 58 9.14 -5.81 30.09
N MET A 59 9.50 -7.03 29.69
CA MET A 59 10.81 -7.61 29.98
C MET A 59 11.95 -6.79 29.37
N ILE A 60 11.81 -6.36 28.10
CA ILE A 60 12.79 -5.49 27.42
C ILE A 60 12.98 -4.17 28.18
N ARG A 61 11.89 -3.57 28.67
CA ARG A 61 11.94 -2.34 29.49
C ARG A 61 12.60 -2.57 30.86
N ALA A 62 12.38 -3.72 31.48
CA ALA A 62 12.94 -4.06 32.80
C ALA A 62 14.46 -4.23 32.77
N VAL A 63 15.03 -4.72 31.65
CA VAL A 63 16.49 -4.84 31.45
C VAL A 63 17.14 -3.56 30.91
N GLY A 64 16.42 -2.43 30.88
CA GLY A 64 16.95 -1.13 30.47
C GLY A 64 16.64 -0.70 29.03
N GLY A 65 15.76 -1.41 28.32
CA GLY A 65 15.35 -1.06 26.96
C GLY A 65 14.70 0.32 26.85
N THR A 66 15.07 1.05 25.80
CA THR A 66 14.56 2.40 25.53
C THR A 66 13.23 2.38 24.78
N ARG A 67 12.41 3.43 24.98
CA ARG A 67 11.17 3.64 24.21
C ARG A 67 11.42 3.72 22.69
N LYS A 68 12.61 4.18 22.27
CA LYS A 68 13.01 4.24 20.85
C LYS A 68 13.22 2.85 20.27
N GLN A 69 13.84 1.92 21.00
CA GLN A 69 14.02 0.53 20.55
C GLN A 69 12.68 -0.16 20.32
N ILE A 70 11.73 -0.01 21.24
CA ILE A 70 10.38 -0.60 21.09
C ILE A 70 9.65 -0.02 19.87
N ARG A 71 9.72 1.30 19.67
CA ARG A 71 9.16 1.92 18.45
C ARG A 71 9.79 1.36 17.19
N SER A 72 11.12 1.21 17.19
CA SER A 72 11.84 0.69 16.03
C SER A 72 11.43 -0.73 15.70
N ILE A 73 11.20 -1.58 16.71
CA ILE A 73 10.72 -2.96 16.50
C ILE A 73 9.36 -2.95 15.78
N VAL A 74 8.39 -2.18 16.28
CA VAL A 74 7.05 -2.11 15.69
C VAL A 74 7.09 -1.51 14.27
N VAL A 75 7.93 -0.49 14.04
CA VAL A 75 8.09 0.10 12.71
C VAL A 75 8.72 -0.89 11.74
N VAL A 76 9.74 -1.65 12.16
CA VAL A 76 10.36 -2.68 11.32
C VAL A 76 9.37 -3.78 10.99
N GLU A 77 8.58 -4.24 11.96
CA GLU A 77 7.53 -5.24 11.75
C GLU A 77 6.51 -4.75 10.71
N ALA A 78 6.03 -3.51 10.84
CA ALA A 78 5.12 -2.91 9.87
C ALA A 78 5.74 -2.75 8.48
N LEU A 79 7.02 -2.36 8.39
CA LEU A 79 7.73 -2.24 7.11
C LEU A 79 7.93 -3.61 6.45
N LEU A 80 8.20 -4.67 7.21
CA LEU A 80 8.31 -6.02 6.69
C LEU A 80 6.96 -6.50 6.13
N LEU A 81 5.88 -6.32 6.89
CA LEU A 81 4.51 -6.62 6.43
C LEU A 81 4.17 -5.86 5.15
N ALA A 82 4.47 -4.55 5.10
CA ALA A 82 4.25 -3.72 3.91
C ALA A 82 5.12 -4.16 2.72
N ALA A 83 6.39 -4.49 2.94
CA ALA A 83 7.29 -4.96 1.89
C ALA A 83 6.81 -6.28 1.28
N ILE A 84 6.39 -7.23 2.12
CA ILE A 84 5.83 -8.50 1.68
C ILE A 84 4.52 -8.27 0.91
N GLY A 85 3.61 -7.46 1.45
CA GLY A 85 2.36 -7.12 0.78
C GLY A 85 2.58 -6.41 -0.56
N ALA A 86 3.51 -5.46 -0.63
CA ALA A 86 3.88 -4.76 -1.85
C ALA A 86 4.51 -5.73 -2.87
N ALA A 87 5.39 -6.64 -2.45
CA ALA A 87 5.98 -7.64 -3.33
C ALA A 87 4.89 -8.53 -3.96
N PHE A 88 3.99 -9.08 -3.16
CA PHE A 88 2.87 -9.89 -3.67
C PHE A 88 1.91 -9.08 -4.54
N GLY A 89 1.60 -7.83 -4.15
CA GLY A 89 0.75 -6.94 -4.93
C GLY A 89 1.35 -6.59 -6.30
N ILE A 90 2.65 -6.32 -6.36
CA ILE A 90 3.39 -6.03 -7.59
C ILE A 90 3.42 -7.29 -8.47
N LEU A 91 3.80 -8.44 -7.92
CA LEU A 91 3.88 -9.69 -8.68
C LEU A 91 2.50 -10.09 -9.23
N GLY A 92 1.47 -10.03 -8.38
CA GLY A 92 0.08 -10.31 -8.78
C GLY A 92 -0.41 -9.31 -9.82
N GLY A 93 -0.14 -8.01 -9.64
CA GLY A 93 -0.51 -6.96 -10.59
C GLY A 93 0.17 -7.12 -11.96
N LEU A 94 1.46 -7.46 -11.98
CA LEU A 94 2.20 -7.74 -13.21
C LEU A 94 1.65 -8.97 -13.93
N TYR A 95 1.40 -10.06 -13.19
CA TYR A 95 0.86 -11.29 -13.74
C TYR A 95 -0.54 -11.07 -14.33
N LEU A 96 -1.45 -10.46 -13.56
CA LEU A 96 -2.81 -10.15 -14.00
C LEU A 96 -2.80 -9.17 -15.18
N GLY A 97 -1.95 -8.14 -15.14
CA GLY A 97 -1.80 -7.19 -16.23
C GLY A 97 -1.31 -7.86 -17.52
N TYR A 98 -0.34 -8.76 -17.43
CA TYR A 98 0.15 -9.54 -18.57
C TYR A 98 -0.93 -10.44 -19.16
N VAL A 99 -1.65 -11.18 -18.32
CA VAL A 99 -2.75 -12.07 -18.75
C VAL A 99 -3.86 -11.25 -19.42
N PHE A 100 -4.23 -10.11 -18.84
CA PHE A 100 -5.28 -9.24 -19.36
C PHE A 100 -4.94 -8.68 -20.74
N VAL A 101 -3.73 -8.15 -20.93
CA VAL A 101 -3.26 -7.66 -22.23
C VAL A 101 -3.18 -8.81 -23.24
N SER A 102 -2.68 -9.97 -22.83
CA SER A 102 -2.58 -11.14 -23.72
C SER A 102 -3.95 -11.65 -24.16
N GLY A 103 -4.96 -11.63 -23.29
CA GLY A 103 -6.33 -12.01 -23.65
C GLY A 103 -7.00 -11.04 -24.61
N ILE A 104 -6.79 -9.73 -24.43
CA ILE A 104 -7.36 -8.70 -25.30
C ILE A 104 -6.64 -8.62 -26.65
N LYS A 105 -5.37 -9.07 -26.72
CA LYS A 105 -4.56 -9.07 -27.95
C LYS A 105 -5.25 -9.71 -29.16
N ILE A 106 -6.15 -10.66 -28.93
CA ILE A 106 -6.95 -11.34 -29.96
C ILE A 106 -7.90 -10.36 -30.67
N ILE A 107 -8.43 -9.36 -29.96
CA ILE A 107 -9.41 -8.39 -30.46
C ILE A 107 -8.72 -7.07 -30.84
N PHE A 108 -7.75 -6.64 -30.04
CA PHE A 108 -6.98 -5.41 -30.27
C PHE A 108 -5.49 -5.74 -30.29
N PRO A 109 -4.81 -5.61 -31.45
CA PRO A 109 -3.39 -5.94 -31.55
C PRO A 109 -2.54 -4.90 -30.80
N MET A 110 -2.34 -5.14 -29.50
CA MET A 110 -1.59 -4.29 -28.59
C MET A 110 -0.42 -5.07 -27.97
N GLY A 111 0.72 -4.40 -27.78
CA GLY A 111 1.88 -4.95 -27.09
C GLY A 111 1.78 -4.77 -25.58
N TYR A 112 2.32 -5.72 -24.82
CA TYR A 112 2.48 -5.55 -23.38
C TYR A 112 3.67 -4.60 -23.10
N PHE A 113 3.42 -3.57 -22.30
CA PHE A 113 4.43 -2.63 -21.83
C PHE A 113 4.75 -2.91 -20.36
N PHE A 114 6.03 -3.11 -20.04
CA PHE A 114 6.47 -3.36 -18.67
C PHE A 114 6.50 -2.05 -17.85
N PRO A 115 5.64 -1.89 -16.82
CA PRO A 115 5.42 -0.60 -16.18
C PRO A 115 6.41 -0.33 -15.03
N LEU A 116 7.69 -0.10 -15.35
CA LEU A 116 8.75 0.10 -14.34
C LEU A 116 8.43 1.25 -13.36
N SER A 117 7.93 2.39 -13.86
CA SER A 117 7.55 3.53 -13.02
C SER A 117 6.41 3.20 -12.06
N GLY A 118 5.42 2.42 -12.51
CA GLY A 118 4.30 1.97 -11.69
C GLY A 118 4.74 1.02 -10.58
N ILE A 119 5.68 0.12 -10.87
CA ILE A 119 6.27 -0.79 -9.88
C ILE A 119 6.99 -0.01 -8.77
N LEU A 120 7.84 0.95 -9.16
CA LEU A 120 8.58 1.78 -8.20
C LEU A 120 7.61 2.63 -7.36
N ALA A 121 6.60 3.24 -7.98
CA ALA A 121 5.59 4.00 -7.27
C ALA A 121 4.82 3.12 -6.26
N ALA A 122 4.39 1.92 -6.67
CA ALA A 122 3.68 0.98 -5.79
C ALA A 122 4.54 0.52 -4.60
N ALA A 123 5.83 0.25 -4.83
CA ALA A 123 6.76 -0.12 -3.77
C ALA A 123 6.94 1.01 -2.74
N VAL A 124 7.17 2.24 -3.22
CA VAL A 124 7.33 3.41 -2.35
C VAL A 124 6.04 3.70 -1.58
N ILE A 125 4.90 3.73 -2.25
CA ILE A 125 3.59 3.97 -1.62
C ILE A 125 3.29 2.88 -0.59
N GLY A 126 3.52 1.60 -0.92
CA GLY A 126 3.30 0.49 0.01
C GLY A 126 4.12 0.62 1.30
N LEU A 127 5.41 0.92 1.18
CA LEU A 127 6.28 1.15 2.34
C LEU A 127 5.85 2.37 3.16
N LEU A 128 5.44 3.47 2.49
CA LEU A 128 4.90 4.64 3.17
C LEU A 128 3.62 4.29 3.94
N PHE A 129 2.73 3.49 3.37
CA PHE A 129 1.52 3.01 4.05
C PHE A 129 1.87 2.17 5.27
N GLY A 130 2.84 1.27 5.19
CA GLY A 130 3.33 0.51 6.33
C GLY A 130 3.87 1.40 7.45
N ALA A 131 4.69 2.38 7.09
CA ALA A 131 5.23 3.36 8.04
C ALA A 131 4.12 4.20 8.70
N LEU A 132 3.11 4.63 7.93
CA LEU A 132 1.95 5.38 8.42
C LEU A 132 1.10 4.52 9.38
N ALA A 133 0.83 3.26 9.02
CA ALA A 133 0.08 2.33 9.86
C ALA A 133 0.76 2.09 11.21
N ALA A 134 2.10 2.08 11.23
CA ALA A 134 2.87 1.84 12.44
C ALA A 134 2.81 2.98 13.47
N ILE A 135 2.41 4.20 13.08
CA ILE A 135 2.53 5.40 13.94
C ILE A 135 1.76 5.23 15.26
N ILE A 136 0.52 4.74 15.19
CA ILE A 136 -0.35 4.54 16.35
C ILE A 136 0.16 3.38 17.23
N PRO A 137 0.31 2.14 16.72
CA PRO A 137 0.74 1.00 17.52
C PRO A 137 2.16 1.18 18.09
N ALA A 138 3.10 1.77 17.34
CA ALA A 138 4.44 2.04 17.86
C ALA A 138 4.42 3.04 19.04
N ARG A 139 3.53 4.04 19.00
CA ARG A 139 3.33 4.96 20.13
C ARG A 139 2.72 4.26 21.33
N GLN A 140 1.74 3.37 21.11
CA GLN A 140 1.13 2.58 22.17
C GLN A 140 2.15 1.65 22.83
N ALA A 141 2.87 0.85 22.05
CA ALA A 141 3.91 -0.07 22.51
C ALA A 141 4.96 0.63 23.40
N ALA A 142 5.41 1.82 22.98
CA ALA A 142 6.43 2.57 23.71
C ALA A 142 5.94 3.27 24.97
N ARG A 143 4.61 3.36 25.18
CA ARG A 143 3.98 3.94 26.38
C ARG A 143 3.49 2.88 27.36
N LEU A 144 3.57 1.59 27.01
CA LEU A 144 3.29 0.50 27.94
C LEU A 144 4.32 0.57 29.09
N GLU A 145 3.87 1.00 30.26
CA GLU A 145 4.64 0.92 31.51
C GLU A 145 4.04 -0.15 32.42
N ILE A 146 4.93 -0.97 32.94
CA ILE A 146 4.69 -2.27 33.60
C ILE A 146 3.88 -2.15 34.91
N VAL A 147 3.51 -0.95 35.35
CA VAL A 147 2.84 -0.73 36.64
C VAL A 147 1.36 -1.12 36.61
N GLN A 148 0.72 -1.19 35.43
CA GLN A 148 -0.67 -1.69 35.33
C GLN A 148 -0.78 -3.23 35.33
N ALA A 149 0.31 -3.95 35.11
CA ALA A 149 0.31 -5.41 35.09
C ALA A 149 0.36 -6.05 36.50
N LEU A 150 0.71 -5.27 37.53
CA LEU A 150 0.81 -5.72 38.93
C LEU A 150 -0.35 -5.25 39.82
N ARG A 151 -1.31 -4.49 39.28
CA ARG A 151 -2.46 -3.98 40.06
C ARG A 151 -3.75 -4.80 39.85
N TYR A 152 -3.62 -5.98 39.26
CA TYR A 152 -4.72 -6.93 39.03
C TYR A 152 -4.50 -8.28 39.73
N GLU A 153 -3.59 -8.33 40.72
CA GLU A 153 -3.62 -9.30 41.82
C GLU A 153 -4.03 -8.59 43.11
#